data_AF-A0A165QEP2-F1
#
_entry.id   AF-A0A165QEP2-F1
#
_cell.length_a   1.000
_cell.length_b   1.000
_cell.length_c   1.000
_cell.angle_alpha   90.00
_cell.angle_beta   90.00
_cell.angle_gamma   90.00
#
_symmetry.space_group_name_H-M   'P 1'
#
loop_
_entity.id
_entity.type
_entity.pdbx_description
1 polymer ?
#
loop_
_entity_poly.entity_id
_entity_poly.type
_entity_poly.pdbx_seq_one_letter_code
_entity_poly.pdbx_strand_id
1 'polypeptide(L)'
;MKKIYLTVVLFSLLLGSCAKKMYSPYSDSQVINHATQGSVTLKGYGDEVDGKKQKSKEDAVRMAHKKAIQQLLYFGFVGTDFKNPIIREGISVENKHKAFFDKFWNGGYERFVTNSKDEFYDCVEKSNCVSAVSVFTLNYNMLRQELEKNNIINKIGF
;
A
#
# COMPACT_ATOMS: atom_id res chain seq x y z
N MET A 1 -20.43 -43.55 31.10
CA MET A 1 -19.38 -42.60 31.56
C MET A 1 -18.32 -42.27 30.49
N LYS A 2 -17.89 -43.18 29.61
CA LYS A 2 -16.89 -42.88 28.55
C LYS A 2 -17.34 -41.89 27.45
N LYS A 3 -18.65 -41.74 27.20
CA LYS A 3 -19.19 -40.87 26.13
C LYS A 3 -19.16 -39.37 26.46
N ILE A 4 -19.09 -39.00 27.74
CA ILE A 4 -19.11 -37.59 28.20
C ILE A 4 -17.72 -36.95 28.05
N TYR A 5 -16.64 -37.71 28.28
CA TYR A 5 -15.27 -37.21 28.11
C TYR A 5 -14.95 -36.85 26.67
N LEU A 6 -15.51 -37.58 25.70
CA LEU A 6 -15.29 -37.31 24.27
C LEU A 6 -15.90 -35.96 23.85
N THR A 7 -17.03 -35.57 24.46
CA THR A 7 -17.73 -34.32 24.15
C THR A 7 -17.01 -33.10 24.73
N VAL A 8 -16.41 -33.24 25.91
CA VAL A 8 -15.65 -32.17 26.56
C VAL A 8 -14.34 -31.87 25.81
N VAL A 9 -13.66 -32.91 25.32
CA VAL A 9 -12.43 -32.74 24.51
C VAL A 9 -12.77 -32.06 23.17
N LEU A 10 -13.87 -32.44 22.51
CA LEU A 10 -14.27 -31.85 21.24
C LEU A 10 -14.69 -30.37 21.36
N PHE A 11 -15.30 -29.97 22.48
CA PHE A 11 -15.69 -28.58 22.73
C PHE A 11 -14.50 -27.67 23.03
N SER A 12 -13.44 -28.21 23.64
CA SER A 12 -12.21 -27.45 23.94
C SER A 12 -11.38 -27.09 22.69
N LEU A 13 -11.55 -27.82 21.58
CA LEU A 13 -10.84 -27.58 20.32
C LEU A 13 -11.46 -26.46 19.46
N LEU A 14 -12.68 -26.01 19.75
CA LEU A 14 -13.37 -24.98 18.96
C LEU A 14 -13.15 -23.54 19.45
N LEU A 15 -12.55 -23.36 20.63
CA LEU A 15 -12.34 -22.03 21.24
C LEU A 15 -11.00 -21.37 20.87
N GLY A 16 -10.15 -22.05 20.08
CA GLY A 16 -8.82 -21.57 19.71
C GLY A 16 -8.74 -20.72 18.43
N SER A 17 -9.83 -20.57 17.67
CA SER A 17 -9.80 -19.81 16.41
C SER A 17 -10.21 -18.35 16.63
N CYS A 18 -9.41 -17.62 17.42
CA CYS A 18 -9.34 -16.17 17.26
C CYS A 18 -8.63 -15.90 15.93
N ALA A 19 -9.39 -15.79 14.85
CA ALA A 19 -8.88 -15.26 13.60
C ALA A 19 -8.26 -13.89 13.89
N LYS A 20 -6.93 -13.79 13.84
CA LYS A 20 -6.26 -12.50 13.86
C LYS A 20 -6.85 -11.72 12.69
N LYS A 21 -7.51 -10.59 12.97
CA LYS A 21 -7.93 -9.66 11.92
C LYS A 21 -6.68 -9.38 11.09
N MET A 22 -6.68 -9.86 9.86
CA MET A 22 -5.57 -9.68 8.95
C MET A 22 -5.65 -8.21 8.51
N TYR A 23 -5.00 -7.33 9.26
CA TYR A 23 -4.88 -5.92 8.91
C TYR A 23 -3.92 -5.84 7.74
N SER A 24 -4.40 -5.41 6.58
CA SER A 24 -3.49 -5.08 5.49
C SER A 24 -2.74 -3.81 5.91
N PRO A 25 -1.40 -3.82 5.98
CA PRO A 25 -0.63 -2.62 6.35
C PRO A 25 -0.79 -1.46 5.34
N TYR A 26 -1.56 -1.69 4.27
CA TYR A 26 -1.85 -0.78 3.17
C TYR A 26 -3.29 -0.23 3.18
N SER A 27 -4.18 -0.76 4.04
CA SER A 27 -5.64 -0.53 3.99
C SER A 27 -6.08 0.90 4.22
N ASP A 28 -5.20 1.74 4.75
CA ASP A 28 -5.58 3.09 5.16
C ASP A 28 -5.49 4.07 4.00
N SER A 29 -4.90 3.63 2.88
CA SER A 29 -4.80 4.43 1.67
C SER A 29 -6.16 4.62 1.01
N GLN A 30 -6.37 5.77 0.36
CA GLN A 30 -7.67 6.12 -0.25
C GLN A 30 -7.48 6.74 -1.63
N VAL A 31 -8.47 6.58 -2.51
CA VAL A 31 -8.62 7.40 -3.72
C VAL A 31 -9.41 8.65 -3.32
N ILE A 32 -8.83 9.82 -3.54
CA ILE A 32 -9.45 11.11 -3.22
C ILE A 32 -10.18 11.68 -4.44
N ASN A 33 -9.56 11.57 -5.62
CA ASN A 33 -10.13 12.09 -6.86
C ASN A 33 -9.50 11.38 -8.07
N HIS A 34 -10.22 11.34 -9.20
CA HIS A 34 -9.72 10.90 -10.50
C HIS A 34 -10.41 11.66 -11.65
N ALA A 35 -10.53 12.98 -11.51
CA ALA A 35 -11.29 13.87 -12.41
C ALA A 35 -10.86 13.86 -13.89
N THR A 36 -9.66 13.38 -14.21
CA THR A 36 -9.15 13.30 -15.59
C THR A 36 -8.72 11.87 -15.93
N GLN A 37 -9.01 11.45 -17.17
CA GLN A 37 -8.47 10.21 -17.71
C GLN A 37 -6.93 10.27 -17.63
N GLY A 38 -6.34 9.39 -16.82
CA GLY A 38 -4.89 9.23 -16.75
C GLY A 38 -4.19 9.79 -15.53
N SER A 39 -4.92 10.40 -14.58
CA SER A 39 -4.37 10.72 -13.26
C SER A 39 -5.28 10.24 -12.13
N VAL A 40 -4.67 9.97 -10.97
CA VAL A 40 -5.40 9.58 -9.76
C VAL A 40 -4.77 10.27 -8.56
N THR A 41 -5.58 10.95 -7.76
CA THR A 41 -5.16 11.52 -6.49
C THR A 41 -5.38 10.49 -5.40
N LEU A 42 -4.30 10.12 -4.73
CA LEU A 42 -4.28 9.15 -3.64
C LEU A 42 -3.98 9.87 -2.32
N LYS A 43 -4.48 9.30 -1.23
CA LYS A 43 -4.06 9.60 0.12
C LYS A 43 -3.35 8.39 0.70
N GLY A 44 -2.14 8.57 1.18
CA GLY A 44 -1.34 7.55 1.85
C GLY A 44 -1.00 7.93 3.28
N TYR A 45 -0.74 6.92 4.10
CA TYR A 45 -0.38 7.04 5.51
C TYR A 45 0.95 6.34 5.74
N GLY A 46 1.99 7.11 6.05
CA GLY A 46 3.33 6.61 6.33
C GLY A 46 3.44 6.09 7.76
N ASP A 47 4.28 5.08 7.95
CA ASP A 47 4.61 4.59 9.28
C ASP A 47 5.43 5.62 10.06
N GLU A 48 5.47 5.42 11.37
CA GLU A 48 6.34 6.13 12.30
C GLU A 48 7.82 5.94 11.94
N VAL A 49 8.55 7.05 11.74
CA VAL A 49 9.99 7.08 11.51
C VAL A 49 10.68 7.70 12.71
N ASP A 50 11.71 7.03 13.23
CA ASP A 50 12.52 7.58 14.31
C ASP A 50 13.29 8.83 13.83
N GLY A 51 13.32 9.85 14.68
CA GLY A 51 13.91 11.15 14.40
C GLY A 51 12.94 12.16 13.79
N LYS A 52 13.18 13.45 14.07
CA LYS A 52 12.40 14.57 13.49
C LYS A 52 13.17 15.38 12.43
N LYS A 53 14.30 14.85 11.95
CA LYS A 53 15.12 15.52 10.93
C LYS A 53 14.40 15.52 9.59
N GLN A 54 14.83 16.41 8.69
CA GLN A 54 14.29 16.50 7.33
C GLN A 54 14.31 15.13 6.62
N LYS A 55 15.38 14.35 6.81
CA LYS A 55 15.49 13.00 6.26
C LYS A 55 14.39 12.05 6.76
N SER A 56 14.09 12.07 8.06
CA SER A 56 13.01 11.25 8.64
C SER A 56 11.64 11.64 8.09
N LYS A 57 11.41 12.94 7.84
CA LYS A 57 10.20 13.44 7.20
C LYS A 57 10.06 12.93 5.76
N GLU A 58 11.12 13.01 4.98
CA GLU A 58 11.16 12.48 3.61
C GLU A 58 10.90 10.97 3.58
N ASP A 59 11.48 10.22 4.53
CA ASP A 59 11.28 8.78 4.65
C ASP A 59 9.82 8.45 5.03
N ALA A 60 9.20 9.23 5.92
CA ALA A 60 7.79 9.08 6.28
C ALA A 60 6.86 9.35 5.08
N VAL A 61 7.12 10.40 4.29
CA VAL A 61 6.37 10.70 3.05
C VAL A 61 6.56 9.57 2.03
N ARG A 62 7.78 9.07 1.84
CA ARG A 62 8.07 7.94 0.95
C ARG A 62 7.29 6.69 1.34
N MET A 63 7.15 6.41 2.64
CA MET A 63 6.33 5.29 3.12
C MET A 63 4.84 5.52 2.85
N ALA A 64 4.34 6.74 3.04
CA ALA A 64 2.96 7.09 2.71
C ALA A 64 2.66 6.86 1.22
N HIS A 65 3.52 7.38 0.33
CA HIS A 65 3.43 7.16 -1.10
C HIS A 65 3.49 5.69 -1.46
N LYS A 66 4.50 4.97 -0.94
CA LYS A 66 4.70 3.55 -1.22
C LYS A 66 3.45 2.75 -0.88
N LYS A 67 2.88 2.92 0.31
CA LYS A 67 1.68 2.17 0.73
C LYS A 67 0.48 2.44 -0.18
N ALA A 68 0.23 3.70 -0.52
CA ALA A 68 -0.87 4.05 -1.42
C ALA A 68 -0.69 3.51 -2.85
N ILE A 69 0.54 3.55 -3.37
CA ILE A 69 0.86 2.99 -4.69
C ILE A 69 0.80 1.46 -4.65
N GLN A 70 1.26 0.80 -3.58
CA GLN A 70 1.14 -0.65 -3.41
C GLN A 70 -0.32 -1.09 -3.31
N GLN A 71 -1.17 -0.33 -2.60
CA GLN A 71 -2.62 -0.56 -2.57
C GLN A 71 -3.19 -0.49 -4.00
N LEU A 72 -2.87 0.56 -4.76
CA LEU A 72 -3.30 0.72 -6.15
C LEU A 72 -2.83 -0.44 -7.04
N LEU A 73 -1.55 -0.83 -6.92
CA LEU A 73 -0.93 -1.83 -7.79
C LEU A 73 -1.42 -3.25 -7.50
N TYR A 74 -1.54 -3.62 -6.22
CA TYR A 74 -1.64 -5.04 -5.82
C TYR A 74 -2.99 -5.44 -5.25
N PHE A 75 -3.81 -4.48 -4.81
CA PHE A 75 -5.08 -4.78 -4.15
C PHE A 75 -6.27 -4.09 -4.80
N GLY A 76 -6.09 -2.85 -5.30
CA GLY A 76 -7.17 -1.98 -5.73
C GLY A 76 -7.88 -1.28 -4.56
N PHE A 77 -8.81 -0.38 -4.88
CA PHE A 77 -9.61 0.40 -3.93
C PHE A 77 -11.09 0.09 -4.10
N VAL A 78 -11.62 -0.75 -3.22
CA VAL A 78 -13.04 -1.17 -3.24
C VAL A 78 -13.96 0.06 -3.20
N GLY A 79 -15.01 0.05 -4.01
CA GLY A 79 -15.98 1.16 -4.10
C GLY A 79 -15.54 2.31 -5.01
N THR A 80 -14.42 2.15 -5.73
CA THR A 80 -13.92 3.14 -6.71
C THR A 80 -13.73 2.51 -8.08
N ASP A 81 -13.41 3.32 -9.09
CA ASP A 81 -13.03 2.83 -10.43
C ASP A 81 -11.74 2.00 -10.43
N PHE A 82 -10.91 2.15 -9.39
CA PHE A 82 -9.67 1.39 -9.18
C PHE A 82 -9.87 0.15 -8.30
N LYS A 83 -11.09 -0.41 -8.25
CA LYS A 83 -11.43 -1.58 -7.40
C LYS A 83 -10.62 -2.85 -7.64
N ASN A 84 -10.02 -2.99 -8.81
CA ASN A 84 -9.19 -4.15 -9.16
C ASN A 84 -7.72 -3.75 -9.14
N PRO A 85 -6.80 -4.66 -8.77
CA PRO A 85 -5.38 -4.40 -8.82
C PRO A 85 -4.91 -4.21 -10.27
N ILE A 86 -3.95 -3.31 -10.46
CA ILE A 86 -3.27 -3.13 -11.76
C ILE A 86 -2.46 -4.40 -12.10
N ILE A 87 -1.78 -4.96 -11.10
CA ILE A 87 -0.94 -6.15 -11.22
C ILE A 87 -1.65 -7.32 -10.55
N ARG A 88 -2.24 -8.20 -11.37
CA ARG A 88 -3.02 -9.36 -10.89
C ARG A 88 -2.21 -10.35 -10.05
N GLU A 89 -0.91 -10.42 -10.27
CA GLU A 89 -0.03 -11.29 -9.50
C GLU A 89 0.17 -10.82 -8.05
N GLY A 90 -0.17 -9.55 -7.75
CA GLY A 90 0.05 -8.97 -6.44
C GLY A 90 1.53 -8.73 -6.13
N ILE A 91 1.86 -8.67 -4.84
CA ILE A 91 3.19 -8.25 -4.35
C ILE A 91 4.33 -9.21 -4.75
N SER A 92 4.05 -10.47 -5.09
CA SER A 92 5.09 -11.43 -5.50
C SER A 92 5.83 -11.02 -6.77
N VAL A 93 5.21 -10.17 -7.59
CA VAL A 93 5.82 -9.60 -8.80
C VAL A 93 7.11 -8.82 -8.50
N GLU A 94 7.22 -8.25 -7.30
CA GLU A 94 8.42 -7.51 -6.89
C GLU A 94 9.65 -8.42 -6.88
N ASN A 95 9.50 -9.69 -6.47
CA ASN A 95 10.60 -10.65 -6.48
C ASN A 95 10.98 -11.08 -7.90
N LYS A 96 10.00 -11.21 -8.81
CA LYS A 96 10.24 -11.59 -10.22
C LYS A 96 10.93 -10.48 -11.00
N HIS A 97 10.58 -9.22 -10.71
CA HIS A 97 11.15 -8.04 -11.36
C HIS A 97 11.98 -7.20 -10.38
N LYS A 98 12.82 -7.87 -9.57
CA LYS A 98 13.53 -7.26 -8.45
C LYS A 98 14.29 -5.99 -8.82
N ALA A 99 15.08 -6.04 -9.90
CA ALA A 99 15.87 -4.88 -10.33
C ALA A 99 15.01 -3.66 -10.66
N PHE A 100 13.82 -3.87 -11.25
CA PHE A 100 12.88 -2.80 -11.52
C PHE A 100 12.30 -2.23 -10.22
N PHE A 101 11.75 -3.09 -9.35
CA PHE A 101 11.07 -2.64 -8.13
C PHE A 101 12.03 -2.06 -7.08
N ASP A 102 13.26 -2.55 -6.99
CA ASP A 102 14.32 -1.94 -6.17
C ASP A 102 14.55 -0.48 -6.61
N LYS A 103 14.72 -0.25 -7.91
CA LYS A 103 14.90 1.10 -8.46
C LYS A 103 13.64 1.96 -8.31
N PHE A 104 12.48 1.37 -8.54
CA PHE A 104 11.19 2.04 -8.45
C PHE A 104 10.94 2.56 -7.03
N TRP A 105 11.12 1.71 -6.02
CA TRP A 105 10.89 2.09 -4.61
C TRP A 105 12.00 2.96 -4.02
N ASN A 106 13.21 2.95 -4.59
CA ASN A 106 14.31 3.85 -4.21
C ASN A 106 14.22 5.25 -4.86
N GLY A 107 13.00 5.73 -5.11
CA GLY A 107 12.73 7.07 -5.65
C GLY A 107 12.35 7.09 -7.13
N GLY A 108 12.49 5.98 -7.86
CA GLY A 108 12.06 5.90 -9.26
C GLY A 108 10.57 6.13 -9.49
N TYR A 109 9.73 5.91 -8.46
CA TYR A 109 8.29 6.19 -8.51
C TYR A 109 7.97 7.69 -8.48
N GLU A 110 8.87 8.53 -7.95
CA GLU A 110 8.61 9.96 -7.70
C GLU A 110 8.36 10.72 -9.01
N ARG A 111 8.93 10.26 -10.15
CA ARG A 111 8.67 10.85 -11.48
C ARG A 111 7.21 10.75 -11.93
N PHE A 112 6.41 9.88 -11.31
CA PHE A 112 4.99 9.74 -11.60
C PHE A 112 4.12 10.60 -10.68
N VAL A 113 4.71 11.19 -9.63
CA VAL A 113 4.00 12.07 -8.69
C VAL A 113 4.10 13.50 -9.20
N THR A 114 2.96 14.15 -9.47
CA THR A 114 2.92 15.50 -10.06
C THR A 114 2.62 16.60 -9.05
N ASN A 115 1.83 16.30 -8.02
CA ASN A 115 1.50 17.21 -6.93
C ASN A 115 1.51 16.41 -5.63
N SER A 116 2.13 16.93 -4.57
CA SER A 116 2.07 16.33 -3.23
C SER A 116 1.77 17.40 -2.20
N LYS A 117 0.88 17.08 -1.26
CA LYS A 117 0.65 17.85 -0.05
C LYS A 117 0.84 16.93 1.14
N ASP A 118 1.87 17.21 1.91
CA ASP A 118 2.31 16.38 3.03
C ASP A 118 1.98 17.05 4.36
N GLU A 119 1.39 16.29 5.27
CA GLU A 119 1.12 16.68 6.64
C GLU A 119 1.93 15.78 7.58
N PHE A 120 2.61 16.39 8.54
CA PHE A 120 3.49 15.69 9.48
C PHE A 120 2.88 15.68 10.87
N TYR A 121 2.99 14.55 11.54
CA TYR A 121 2.46 14.35 12.88
C TYR A 121 3.57 13.81 13.79
N ASP A 122 3.55 14.26 15.05
CA ASP A 122 4.37 13.66 16.09
C ASP A 122 3.80 12.29 16.47
N CYS A 123 4.68 11.34 16.79
CA CYS A 123 4.27 9.98 17.19
C CYS A 123 3.66 9.99 18.59
N VAL A 124 2.66 9.13 18.80
CA VAL A 124 1.88 9.12 20.05
C VAL A 124 2.69 8.56 21.22
N GLU A 125 3.50 7.53 20.96
CA GLU A 125 4.21 6.78 22.01
C GLU A 125 5.71 7.15 22.12
N LYS A 126 6.27 7.82 21.10
CA LYS A 126 7.70 8.13 21.01
C LYS A 126 7.95 9.63 20.84
N SER A 127 8.75 10.20 21.75
CA SER A 127 9.06 11.64 21.79
C SER A 127 9.91 12.17 20.61
N ASN A 128 10.62 11.30 19.91
CA ASN A 128 11.49 11.65 18.79
C ASN A 128 11.18 10.80 17.55
N CYS A 129 9.99 11.00 17.01
CA CYS A 129 9.50 10.28 15.86
C CYS A 129 8.53 11.15 15.07
N VAL A 130 8.41 10.89 13.78
CA VAL A 130 7.48 11.58 12.87
C VAL A 130 6.73 10.57 12.02
N SER A 131 5.45 10.79 11.79
CA SER A 131 4.68 10.12 10.74
C SER A 131 4.18 11.16 9.73
N ALA A 132 3.80 10.69 8.54
CA ALA A 132 3.32 11.56 7.47
C ALA A 132 2.02 11.04 6.87
N VAL A 133 1.11 11.95 6.59
CA VAL A 133 -0.02 11.71 5.69
C VAL A 133 0.25 12.51 4.43
N SER A 134 0.18 11.85 3.27
CA SER A 134 0.42 12.52 2.00
C SER A 134 -0.78 12.37 1.08
N VAL A 135 -1.26 13.50 0.55
CA VAL A 135 -2.24 13.53 -0.54
C VAL A 135 -1.51 13.94 -1.81
N PHE A 136 -1.40 13.02 -2.75
CA PHE A 136 -0.58 13.19 -3.94
C PHE A 136 -1.28 12.72 -5.21
N THR A 137 -0.96 13.35 -6.34
CA THR A 137 -1.49 12.98 -7.65
C THR A 137 -0.48 12.17 -8.43
N LEU A 138 -0.91 11.01 -8.90
CA LEU A 138 -0.14 10.08 -9.68
C LEU A 138 -0.54 10.16 -11.16
N ASN A 139 0.43 10.29 -12.06
CA ASN A 139 0.25 10.09 -13.48
C ASN A 139 0.08 8.59 -13.77
N TYR A 140 -1.15 8.12 -13.60
CA TYR A 140 -1.54 6.73 -13.74
C TYR A 140 -1.22 6.17 -15.14
N ASN A 141 -1.46 6.95 -16.20
CA ASN A 141 -1.18 6.50 -17.56
C ASN A 141 0.31 6.25 -17.79
N MET A 142 1.16 7.17 -17.34
CA MET A 142 2.61 7.03 -17.48
C MET A 142 3.14 5.86 -16.64
N LEU A 143 2.63 5.69 -15.41
CA LEU A 143 2.98 4.53 -14.59
C LEU A 143 2.59 3.22 -15.28
N ARG A 144 1.37 3.14 -15.78
CA ARG A 144 0.87 1.96 -16.49
C ARG A 144 1.74 1.63 -17.71
N GLN A 145 2.05 2.62 -18.53
CA GLN A 145 2.94 2.45 -19.69
C GLN A 145 4.33 1.98 -19.29
N GLU A 146 4.87 2.44 -18.16
CA GLU A 146 6.16 1.97 -17.67
C GLU A 146 6.11 0.49 -17.27
N LEU A 147 5.05 0.06 -16.59
CA LEU A 147 4.86 -1.35 -16.22
C LEU A 147 4.72 -2.23 -17.46
N GLU A 148 4.02 -1.76 -18.50
CA GLU A 148 3.89 -2.45 -19.79
C GLU A 148 5.26 -2.56 -20.50
N LYS A 149 6.02 -1.47 -20.59
CA LYS A 149 7.36 -1.44 -21.23
C LYS A 149 8.36 -2.38 -20.56
N ASN A 150 8.22 -2.60 -19.25
CA ASN A 150 9.08 -3.50 -18.49
C ASN A 150 8.51 -4.93 -18.38
N ASN A 151 7.47 -5.27 -19.16
CA ASN A 151 6.81 -6.57 -19.19
C ASN A 151 6.27 -7.04 -17.83
N ILE A 152 5.87 -6.10 -16.96
CA ILE A 152 5.29 -6.39 -15.63
C ILE A 152 3.79 -6.62 -15.74
N ILE A 153 3.14 -5.91 -16.65
CA ILE A 153 1.73 -6.12 -17.01
C ILE A 153 1.60 -6.25 -18.53
N ASN A 154 0.56 -6.96 -18.97
CA ASN A 154 0.24 -7.07 -20.38
C ASN A 154 -0.23 -5.72 -20.93
N LYS A 155 0.19 -5.43 -22.16
CA LYS A 155 -0.36 -4.32 -22.94
C LYS A 155 -1.86 -4.56 -23.15
N ILE A 156 -2.68 -3.63 -22.69
CA ILE A 156 -4.09 -3.60 -23.07
C ILE A 156 -4.16 -2.74 -24.33
N GLY A 157 -4.74 -3.28 -25.40
CA GLY A 157 -4.82 -2.62 -26.70
C GLY A 157 -5.47 -1.23 -26.61
N PHE A 158 -4.99 -0.32 -27.46
CA PHE A 158 -5.72 0.90 -27.83
C PHE A 158 -6.80 0.55 -28.84
#